data_AF-A0A7V8TXP2-F1
#
_entry.id   AF-A0A7V8TXP2-F1
#
_cell.length_a   1.000
_cell.length_b   1.000
_cell.length_c   1.000
_cell.angle_alpha   90.00
_cell.angle_beta   90.00
_cell.angle_gamma   90.00
#
_symmetry.space_group_name_H-M   'P 1'
#
loop_
_entity.id
_entity.type
_entity.pdbx_description
1 polymer ?
#
loop_
_entity_poly.entity_id
_entity_poly.type
_entity_poly.pdbx_seq_one_letter_code
_entity_poly.pdbx_strand_id
1 'polypeptide(L)'
;MKVYYNKSCNICRGEINIYKKQNIKDIEWVDITQNKHAEKETLQNNRTLLRRLHIKQGDKVICGAKAFLFLWKKIPKYRFLYYFFKKPIIYNLFSIGYEIIAFFLYLKNKKQLIKNN
;
A
#
# COMPACT_ATOMS: atom_id res chain seq x y z
N MET A 1 -13.03 3.44 -1.62
CA MET A 1 -11.59 3.75 -1.44
C MET A 1 -10.80 2.72 -2.21
N LYS A 2 -9.81 3.12 -3.02
CA LYS A 2 -8.99 2.16 -3.78
C LYS A 2 -7.65 1.95 -3.09
N VAL A 3 -7.21 0.70 -2.95
CA VAL A 3 -5.92 0.31 -2.39
C VAL A 3 -5.08 -0.32 -3.50
N TYR A 4 -3.99 0.34 -3.86
CA TYR A 4 -3.06 -0.11 -4.89
C TYR A 4 -1.88 -0.81 -4.22
N TYR A 5 -1.66 -2.07 -4.61
CA TYR A 5 -0.65 -2.93 -4.01
C TYR A 5 -0.01 -3.84 -5.06
N ASN A 6 1.22 -4.27 -4.79
CA ASN A 6 1.95 -5.20 -5.65
C ASN A 6 1.49 -6.65 -5.40
N LYS A 7 0.66 -7.22 -6.28
CA LYS A 7 0.24 -8.63 -6.17
C LYS A 7 1.37 -9.61 -6.48
N SER A 8 2.36 -9.22 -7.28
CA SER A 8 3.51 -10.07 -7.64
C SER A 8 4.56 -10.17 -6.53
N CYS A 9 4.54 -9.26 -5.55
CA CYS A 9 5.30 -9.38 -4.32
C CYS A 9 4.61 -10.35 -3.35
N ASN A 10 5.19 -11.53 -3.09
CA ASN A 10 4.57 -12.56 -2.24
C ASN A 10 4.19 -12.07 -0.83
N ILE A 11 5.06 -11.31 -0.17
CA ILE A 11 4.82 -10.76 1.17
C ILE A 11 3.68 -9.74 1.12
N CYS A 12 3.75 -8.80 0.18
CA CYS A 12 2.74 -7.77 -0.02
C CYS A 12 1.37 -8.38 -0.32
N ARG A 13 1.31 -9.38 -1.22
CA ARG A 13 0.09 -10.12 -1.55
C ARG A 13 -0.47 -10.88 -0.33
N GLY A 14 0.40 -11.54 0.43
CA GLY A 14 0.01 -12.26 1.64
C GLY A 14 -0.66 -11.33 2.65
N GLU A 15 -0.04 -10.19 2.92
CA GLU A 15 -0.59 -9.15 3.80
C GLU A 15 -1.96 -8.66 3.31
N ILE A 16 -2.07 -8.24 2.05
CA ILE A 16 -3.33 -7.71 1.50
C ILE A 16 -4.44 -8.77 1.47
N ASN A 17 -4.11 -10.04 1.23
CA ASN A 17 -5.09 -11.12 1.27
C ASN A 17 -5.70 -11.32 2.67
N ILE A 18 -4.95 -11.06 3.75
CA ILE A 18 -5.48 -11.09 5.12
C ILE A 18 -6.53 -9.98 5.29
N TYR A 19 -6.27 -8.78 4.77
CA TYR A 19 -7.22 -7.68 4.83
C TYR A 19 -8.46 -7.90 3.95
N LYS A 20 -8.30 -8.49 2.76
CA LYS A 20 -9.41 -8.85 1.87
C LYS A 20 -10.44 -9.76 2.55
N LYS A 21 -9.99 -10.70 3.40
CA LYS A 21 -10.89 -11.60 4.17
C LYS A 21 -11.86 -10.86 5.09
N GLN A 22 -11.63 -9.58 5.40
CA GLN A 22 -12.54 -8.78 6.22
C GLN A 22 -13.75 -8.26 5.43
N ASN A 23 -13.81 -8.49 4.10
CA ASN A 23 -14.97 -8.20 3.24
C ASN A 23 -15.54 -6.79 3.39
N ILE A 24 -14.67 -5.78 3.51
CA ILE A 24 -15.08 -4.38 3.60
C ILE A 24 -15.51 -3.89 2.20
N LYS A 25 -16.82 -3.73 1.99
CA LYS A 25 -17.43 -3.35 0.69
C LYS A 25 -16.87 -2.05 0.11
N ASP A 26 -16.49 -1.10 0.97
CA ASP A 26 -15.98 0.22 0.56
C ASP A 26 -14.51 0.23 0.11
N ILE A 27 -13.85 -0.93 0.08
CA ILE A 27 -12.44 -1.08 -0.31
C ILE A 27 -12.34 -1.86 -1.63
N GLU A 28 -11.87 -1.17 -2.66
CA GLU A 28 -11.48 -1.76 -3.94
C GLU A 28 -9.98 -2.06 -3.93
N TRP A 29 -9.58 -3.25 -4.32
CA TRP A 29 -8.18 -3.69 -4.30
C TRP A 29 -7.63 -3.74 -5.73
N VAL A 30 -6.69 -2.86 -6.03
CA VAL A 30 -6.12 -2.70 -7.37
C VAL A 30 -4.69 -3.25 -7.40
N ASP A 31 -4.45 -4.22 -8.29
CA ASP A 31 -3.09 -4.71 -8.54
C ASP A 31 -2.35 -3.74 -9.46
N ILE A 32 -1.14 -3.35 -9.07
CA ILE A 32 -0.27 -2.46 -9.86
C ILE A 32 0.61 -3.21 -10.87
N THR A 33 0.68 -4.54 -10.81
CA THR A 33 1.56 -5.33 -11.69
C THR A 33 1.16 -5.07 -13.15
N GLN A 34 2.07 -4.48 -13.93
CA GLN A 34 1.86 -4.15 -15.35
C GLN A 34 0.59 -3.32 -15.62
N ASN A 35 0.22 -2.44 -14.68
CA ASN A 35 -1.04 -1.71 -14.73
C ASN A 35 -0.82 -0.22 -15.02
N LYS A 36 -0.84 0.16 -16.31
CA LYS A 36 -0.75 1.57 -16.75
C LYS A 36 -1.93 2.43 -16.29
N HIS A 37 -3.10 1.82 -16.06
CA HIS A 37 -4.26 2.53 -15.53
C HIS A 37 -4.02 2.96 -14.07
N ALA A 38 -3.37 2.13 -13.26
CA ALA A 38 -2.98 2.50 -11.90
C ALA A 38 -2.02 3.70 -11.89
N GLU A 39 -1.07 3.78 -12.82
CA GLU A 39 -0.18 4.94 -12.97
C GLU A 39 -0.99 6.22 -13.26
N LYS A 40 -1.94 6.16 -14.21
CA LYS A 40 -2.81 7.28 -14.58
C LYS A 40 -3.74 7.71 -13.43
N GLU A 41 -4.42 6.77 -12.79
CA GLU A 41 -5.37 7.10 -11.70
C GLU A 41 -4.68 7.68 -10.46
N THR A 42 -3.46 7.26 -10.17
CA THR A 42 -2.72 7.71 -8.99
C THR A 42 -1.79 8.89 -9.28
N LEU A 43 -1.59 9.23 -10.55
CA LEU A 43 -0.56 10.17 -11.01
C LEU A 43 0.83 9.82 -10.45
N GLN A 44 1.10 8.52 -10.26
CA GLN A 44 2.37 8.00 -9.78
C GLN A 44 3.03 7.16 -10.86
N ASN A 45 4.36 7.23 -10.95
CA ASN A 45 5.10 6.32 -11.82
C ASN A 45 5.16 4.91 -11.24
N ASN A 46 5.39 3.92 -12.11
CA ASN A 46 5.52 2.52 -11.74
C ASN A 46 6.55 2.26 -10.61
N ARG A 47 7.68 2.99 -10.55
CA ARG A 47 8.69 2.80 -9.49
C ARG A 47 8.12 3.16 -8.12
N THR A 48 7.39 4.26 -8.03
CA THR A 48 6.76 4.71 -6.80
C THR A 48 5.67 3.73 -6.38
N LEU A 49 4.78 3.34 -7.30
CA LEU A 49 3.75 2.34 -7.06
C LEU A 49 4.36 1.02 -6.56
N LEU A 50 5.43 0.55 -7.21
CA LEU A 50 6.10 -0.70 -6.84
C LEU A 50 6.65 -0.70 -5.42
N ARG A 51 7.18 0.45 -4.97
CA ARG A 51 7.86 0.56 -3.68
C ARG A 51 6.91 0.69 -2.50
N ARG A 52 5.74 1.33 -2.67
CA ARG A 52 4.88 1.71 -1.55
C ARG A 52 3.44 1.26 -1.74
N LEU A 53 2.74 1.00 -0.63
CA LEU A 53 1.28 0.90 -0.65
C LEU A 53 0.69 2.29 -0.98
N HIS A 54 -0.34 2.34 -1.82
CA HIS A 54 -1.06 3.58 -2.11
C HIS A 54 -2.56 3.42 -1.86
N ILE A 55 -3.19 4.50 -1.41
CA ILE A 55 -4.62 4.63 -1.26
C ILE A 55 -5.07 5.84 -2.04
N LYS A 56 -6.10 5.66 -2.88
CA LYS A 56 -6.83 6.77 -3.51
C LYS A 56 -8.19 6.94 -2.83
N GLN A 57 -8.45 8.14 -2.35
CA GLN A 57 -9.73 8.54 -1.77
C GLN A 57 -10.16 9.87 -2.40
N GLY A 58 -11.15 9.81 -3.30
CA GLY A 58 -11.46 10.93 -4.18
C GLY A 58 -10.25 11.26 -5.05
N ASP A 59 -9.80 12.52 -5.00
CA ASP A 59 -8.63 13.01 -5.72
C ASP A 59 -7.33 12.93 -4.92
N LYS A 60 -7.40 12.53 -3.64
CA LYS A 60 -6.22 12.43 -2.78
C LYS A 60 -5.59 11.05 -2.88
N VAL A 61 -4.28 11.03 -3.14
CA VAL A 61 -3.44 9.83 -3.11
C VAL A 61 -2.54 9.87 -1.89
N ILE A 62 -2.66 8.85 -1.04
CA ILE A 62 -1.89 8.69 0.20
C ILE A 62 -0.99 7.48 0.01
N CYS A 63 0.29 7.58 0.36
CA CYS A 63 1.25 6.50 0.17
C CYS A 63 1.99 6.14 1.46
N GLY A 64 2.66 4.98 1.41
CA GLY A 64 3.60 4.56 2.45
C GLY A 64 2.94 4.16 3.77
N ALA A 65 3.65 4.34 4.88
CA ALA A 65 3.13 4.06 6.23
C ALA A 65 1.80 4.78 6.51
N LYS A 66 1.61 6.00 5.99
CA LYS A 66 0.35 6.73 6.12
C LYS A 66 -0.81 6.03 5.44
N ALA A 67 -0.58 5.33 4.32
CA ALA A 67 -1.63 4.54 3.65
C ALA A 67 -2.13 3.42 4.58
N PHE A 68 -1.25 2.74 5.31
CA PHE A 68 -1.65 1.72 6.29
C PHE A 68 -2.55 2.28 7.39
N LEU A 69 -2.27 3.48 7.91
CA LEU A 69 -3.15 4.12 8.89
C LEU A 69 -4.57 4.31 8.36
N PHE A 70 -4.71 4.78 7.12
CA PHE A 70 -6.02 4.96 6.48
C PHE A 70 -6.72 3.62 6.22
N LEU A 71 -5.96 2.59 5.81
CA LEU A 71 -6.48 1.25 5.63
C LEU A 71 -7.03 0.67 6.93
N TRP A 72 -6.23 0.68 8.00
CA TRP A 72 -6.61 0.15 9.31
C TRP A 72 -7.76 0.95 9.95
N LYS A 73 -7.84 2.25 9.70
CA LYS A 73 -9.00 3.06 10.13
C LYS A 73 -10.31 2.56 9.51
N LYS A 74 -10.26 2.09 8.26
CA LYS A 74 -11.43 1.60 7.51
C LYS A 74 -11.83 0.16 7.87
N ILE A 75 -10.88 -0.69 8.26
CA ILE A 75 -11.18 -2.09 8.60
C ILE A 75 -11.46 -2.21 10.11
N PRO A 76 -12.70 -2.49 10.57
CA PRO A 76 -13.06 -2.46 11.99
C PRO A 76 -12.14 -3.28 12.90
N LYS A 77 -11.79 -4.50 12.48
CA LYS A 77 -10.89 -5.41 13.22
C LYS A 77 -9.49 -4.82 13.47
N TYR A 78 -9.00 -3.93 12.61
CA TYR A 78 -7.67 -3.34 12.70
C TYR A 78 -7.68 -1.88 13.16
N ARG A 79 -8.83 -1.32 13.54
CA ARG A 79 -8.91 0.08 14.01
C ARG A 79 -7.99 0.36 15.19
N PHE A 80 -7.78 -0.62 16.08
CA PHE A 80 -6.85 -0.47 17.19
C PHE A 80 -5.41 -0.15 16.73
N LEU A 81 -4.96 -0.75 15.62
CA LEU A 81 -3.65 -0.42 15.02
C LEU A 81 -3.59 1.04 14.58
N TYR A 82 -4.66 1.56 13.97
CA TYR A 82 -4.73 2.98 13.63
C TYR A 82 -4.57 3.87 14.88
N TYR A 83 -5.30 3.60 15.96
CA TYR A 83 -5.21 4.42 17.18
C TYR A 83 -3.85 4.32 17.88
N PHE A 84 -3.18 3.17 17.79
CA PHE A 84 -1.84 2.97 18.32
C PHE A 84 -0.78 3.68 17.46
N PHE A 85 -0.72 3.34 16.17
CA PHE A 85 0.32 3.83 15.24
C PHE A 85 0.13 5.29 14.80
N LYS A 86 -1.01 5.94 15.04
CA LYS A 86 -1.18 7.38 14.75
C LYS A 86 -0.49 8.30 15.75
N LYS A 87 -0.06 7.81 16.92
CA LYS A 87 0.60 8.65 17.94
C LYS A 87 1.94 9.15 17.37
N PRO A 88 2.30 10.45 17.52
CA PRO A 88 3.42 11.05 16.77
C PRO A 88 4.75 10.27 16.86
N ILE A 89 5.17 9.89 18.07
CA ILE A 89 6.42 9.14 18.30
C ILE A 89 6.35 7.75 17.66
N ILE A 90 5.24 7.03 17.87
CA ILE A 90 5.04 5.67 17.34
C ILE A 90 4.95 5.70 15.81
N TYR A 91 4.28 6.70 15.25
CA TYR A 91 4.17 6.89 13.81
C TYR A 91 5.54 7.10 13.18
N ASN A 92 6.40 7.92 13.79
CA ASN A 92 7.75 8.16 13.27
C ASN A 92 8.56 6.87 13.21
N LEU A 93 8.57 6.08 14.31
CA LEU A 93 9.25 4.78 14.33
C LEU A 93 8.68 3.81 13.30
N PHE A 94 7.35 3.73 13.20
CA PHE A 94 6.68 2.90 12.20
C PHE A 94 7.00 3.34 10.77
N SER A 95 7.03 4.64 10.49
CA SER A 95 7.33 5.16 9.17
C SER A 95 8.77 4.86 8.75
N ILE A 96 9.73 4.94 9.68
CA ILE A 96 11.13 4.57 9.43
C ILE A 96 11.24 3.07 9.14
N GLY A 97 10.69 2.22 10.01
CA GLY A 97 10.72 0.77 9.82
C GLY A 97 10.04 0.33 8.52
N TYR A 98 8.90 0.96 8.20
CA TYR A 98 8.19 0.75 6.94
C TYR A 98 9.07 1.09 5.73
N GLU A 99 9.75 2.24 5.72
CA GLU A 99 10.59 2.63 4.57
C GLU A 99 11.79 1.70 4.38
N ILE A 100 12.38 1.18 5.47
CA ILE A 100 13.45 0.17 5.42
C ILE A 100 12.93 -1.11 4.76
N ILE A 101 11.82 -1.66 5.24
CA ILE A 101 11.22 -2.88 4.67
C ILE A 101 10.81 -2.65 3.22
N ALA A 102 10.16 -1.53 2.92
CA ALA A 102 9.73 -1.16 1.58
C ALA A 102 10.90 -1.05 0.60
N PHE A 103 12.06 -0.54 1.05
CA PHE A 103 13.27 -0.48 0.23
C PHE A 103 13.78 -1.87 -0.14
N PHE A 104 13.91 -2.79 0.81
CA PHE A 104 14.35 -4.15 0.53
C PHE A 104 13.37 -4.93 -0.35
N LEU A 105 12.06 -4.77 -0.09
CA LEU A 105 11.02 -5.36 -0.94
C LEU A 105 11.07 -4.79 -2.36
N TYR A 106 11.31 -3.49 -2.51
CA TYR A 106 11.49 -2.87 -3.82
C TYR A 106 12.68 -3.45 -4.56
N LEU A 107 13.85 -3.57 -3.92
CA LEU A 107 15.03 -4.18 -4.55
C LEU A 107 14.76 -5.62 -5.01
N LYS A 108 14.12 -6.44 -4.17
CA LYS A 108 13.73 -7.81 -4.50
C LYS A 108 12.79 -7.89 -5.71
N ASN A 109 11.93 -6.88 -5.89
CA ASN A 109 10.90 -6.86 -6.93
C ASN A 109 11.23 -5.95 -8.13
N LYS A 110 12.39 -5.27 -8.14
CA LYS A 110 12.76 -4.26 -9.15
C LYS A 110 12.73 -4.79 -10.59
N LYS A 111 12.99 -6.10 -10.79
CA LYS A 111 12.91 -6.77 -12.11
C LYS A 111 11.55 -6.61 -12.79
N GLN A 112 10.47 -6.38 -12.02
CA GLN A 112 9.13 -6.11 -12.55
C GLN A 112 9.07 -4.82 -13.38
N LEU A 113 9.97 -3.87 -13.15
CA LEU A 113 10.04 -2.63 -13.94
C LEU A 113 10.58 -2.86 -15.36
N ILE A 114 11.41 -3.89 -15.56
CA ILE A 114 12.06 -4.18 -16.84
C ILE A 114 11.06 -4.83 -17.81
N LYS A 115 10.14 -5.65 -17.30
CA LYS A 115 9.05 -6.26 -18.09
C LYS A 115 7.95 -5.28 -18.53
N ASN A 116 8.11 -3.99 -18.25
CA ASN A 116 7.15 -2.92 -18.57
C ASN A 116 7.62 -1.97 -19.68
N ASN A 117 8.80 -2.25 -20.24
CA ASN A 117 9.30 -1.69 -21.50
C ASN A 117 9.16 -2.74 -22.59
#